data_AF-A0A0V0J943-F1
#
_entry.id   AF-A0A0V0J943-F1
#
_cell.length_a   1.000
_cell.length_b   1.000
_cell.length_c   1.000
_cell.angle_alpha   90.00
_cell.angle_beta   90.00
_cell.angle_gamma   90.00
#
_symmetry.space_group_name_H-M   'P 1'
#
loop_
_entity.id
_entity.type
_entity.pdbx_description
1 polymer ?
#
loop_
_entity_poly.entity_id
_entity_poly.type
_entity_poly.pdbx_seq_one_letter_code
_entity_poly.pdbx_strand_id
1 'polypeptide(L)'
;MSIRRSSRSRVPHQKNQEFALFFPTPSHRAAPGSVERLKYLESLVNEFRCTDVTEYKEQIIANLGNFAHDPRNSSQLLGIGVSKLFFDTIGSNLNQSHLQGSQPSNSTVSQADPLHSSRLLSLSVAGLTNLISSSPTIRKELFTSGAIPLLANCLQSSDPEVLVNALTSLIYLCTPTSQTPALNSAGVKNFQASLPSIFPGLCERVRSLTTASTTLPDRRISVLAEIFLTDCSGDKI
;
A
#
# COMPACT_ATOMS: atom_id res chain seq x y z
N MET A 1 59.58 -43.47 -13.00
CA MET A 1 58.60 -42.54 -12.42
C MET A 1 57.75 -41.93 -13.53
N SER A 2 56.51 -42.39 -13.71
CA SER A 2 55.47 -41.61 -14.40
C SER A 2 54.11 -42.27 -14.18
N ILE A 3 53.34 -41.70 -13.25
CA ILE A 3 51.98 -42.13 -12.92
C ILE A 3 51.03 -41.41 -13.89
N ARG A 4 50.33 -42.17 -14.74
CA ARG A 4 49.21 -41.68 -15.55
C ARG A 4 48.06 -41.25 -14.63
N ARG A 5 47.68 -39.97 -14.64
CA ARG A 5 46.50 -39.46 -13.94
C ARG A 5 45.27 -39.53 -14.84
N SER A 6 44.22 -40.10 -14.24
CA SER A 6 42.86 -40.28 -14.75
C SER A 6 42.17 -38.94 -15.06
N SER A 7 41.49 -38.90 -16.20
CA SER A 7 40.65 -37.82 -16.70
C SER A 7 39.29 -37.78 -15.98
N ARG A 8 39.08 -36.76 -15.14
CA ARG A 8 37.76 -36.37 -14.62
C ARG A 8 37.20 -35.22 -15.47
N SER A 9 36.03 -35.45 -16.08
CA SER A 9 35.26 -34.40 -16.74
C SER A 9 34.81 -33.36 -15.72
N ARG A 10 35.03 -32.08 -16.05
CA ARG A 10 34.67 -30.94 -15.21
C ARG A 10 33.30 -30.45 -15.68
N VAL A 11 32.28 -30.66 -14.85
CA VAL A 11 30.94 -30.08 -15.03
C VAL A 11 31.06 -28.56 -14.93
N PRO A 12 30.54 -27.76 -15.89
CA PRO A 12 30.62 -26.31 -15.80
C PRO A 12 29.67 -25.81 -14.71
N HIS A 13 30.23 -25.20 -13.66
CA HIS A 13 29.49 -24.43 -12.68
C HIS A 13 28.78 -23.26 -13.37
N GLN A 14 27.46 -23.29 -13.33
CA GLN A 14 26.58 -22.17 -13.68
C GLN A 14 26.92 -21.00 -12.75
N LYS A 15 27.37 -19.89 -13.34
CA LYS A 15 27.70 -18.66 -12.61
C LYS A 15 26.45 -18.18 -11.88
N ASN A 16 26.51 -18.14 -10.54
CA ASN A 16 25.58 -17.36 -9.74
C ASN A 16 25.64 -15.92 -10.25
N GLN A 17 24.54 -15.47 -10.84
CA GLN A 17 24.35 -14.08 -11.21
C GLN A 17 24.06 -13.34 -9.90
N GLU A 18 25.10 -12.79 -9.28
CA GLU A 18 24.93 -11.85 -8.17
C GLU A 18 24.05 -10.70 -8.69
N PHE A 19 22.79 -10.68 -8.23
CA PHE A 19 21.97 -9.48 -8.28
C PHE A 19 22.57 -8.49 -7.28
N ALA A 20 23.62 -7.80 -7.71
CA ALA A 20 24.18 -6.69 -6.97
C ALA A 20 23.06 -5.68 -6.74
N LEU A 21 22.68 -5.50 -5.48
CA LEU A 21 21.75 -4.48 -5.02
C LEU A 21 22.25 -3.11 -5.50
N PHE A 22 21.68 -2.60 -6.58
CA PHE A 22 22.02 -1.29 -7.10
C PHE A 22 21.28 -0.24 -6.26
N PHE A 23 21.84 0.10 -5.11
CA PHE A 23 21.47 1.32 -4.39
C PHE A 23 22.33 2.47 -4.94
N PRO A 24 21.78 3.42 -5.72
CA PRO A 24 22.58 4.51 -6.27
C PRO A 24 23.07 5.42 -5.14
N THR A 25 24.31 5.90 -5.26
CA THR A 25 24.89 6.90 -4.36
C THR A 25 24.13 8.23 -4.43
N PRO A 26 24.18 9.08 -3.38
CA PRO A 26 23.28 10.24 -3.23
C PRO A 26 23.48 11.39 -4.23
N SER A 27 24.45 11.32 -5.13
CA SER A 27 24.93 12.46 -5.92
C SER A 27 24.25 12.64 -7.29
N HIS A 28 23.37 11.73 -7.71
CA HIS A 28 22.58 11.86 -8.94
C HIS A 28 21.18 11.24 -8.77
N ARG A 29 20.33 11.87 -7.97
CA ARG A 29 18.90 11.51 -7.99
C ARG A 29 18.31 12.03 -9.30
N ALA A 30 17.81 11.11 -10.14
CA ALA A 30 17.06 11.47 -11.35
C ALA A 30 15.96 12.48 -11.02
N ALA A 31 15.71 13.47 -11.87
CA ALA A 31 14.68 14.48 -11.60
C ALA A 31 13.28 13.83 -11.58
N PRO A 32 12.35 14.28 -10.72
CA PRO A 32 10.96 13.82 -10.76
C PRO A 32 10.36 13.98 -12.15
N GLY A 33 9.70 12.93 -12.66
CA GLY A 33 9.14 12.92 -14.01
C GLY A 33 10.15 12.69 -15.15
N SER A 34 11.45 12.54 -14.87
CA SER A 34 12.45 12.28 -15.94
C SER A 34 12.39 10.85 -16.46
N VAL A 35 13.01 10.60 -17.62
CA VAL A 35 13.11 9.25 -18.21
C VAL A 35 13.97 8.34 -17.33
N GLU A 36 15.02 8.87 -16.72
CA GLU A 36 15.88 8.13 -15.78
C GLU A 36 15.10 7.76 -14.52
N ARG A 37 14.22 8.65 -14.05
CA ARG A 37 13.31 8.36 -12.93
C ARG A 37 12.34 7.25 -13.31
N LEU A 38 11.74 7.30 -14.50
CA LEU A 38 10.84 6.25 -14.98
C LEU A 38 11.54 4.88 -15.00
N LYS A 39 12.73 4.80 -15.61
CA LYS A 39 13.51 3.55 -15.70
C LYS A 39 13.82 2.96 -14.32
N TYR A 40 14.14 3.80 -13.35
CA TYR A 40 14.39 3.35 -11.98
C TYR A 40 13.10 2.86 -11.30
N LEU A 41 11.97 3.53 -11.51
CA LEU A 41 10.69 3.07 -10.97
C LEU A 41 10.25 1.74 -11.62
N GLU A 42 10.46 1.58 -12.93
CA GLU A 42 10.22 0.33 -13.65
C GLU A 42 11.10 -0.81 -13.12
N SER A 43 12.38 -0.55 -12.83
CA SER A 43 13.26 -1.57 -12.26
C SER A 43 12.78 -2.02 -10.88
N LEU A 44 12.32 -1.10 -10.03
CA LEU A 44 11.74 -1.43 -8.73
C LEU A 44 10.49 -2.31 -8.88
N VAL A 45 9.57 -1.95 -9.79
CA VAL A 45 8.35 -2.75 -10.04
C VAL A 45 8.71 -4.15 -10.56
N ASN A 46 9.70 -4.24 -11.45
CA ASN A 46 10.16 -5.54 -11.96
C ASN A 46 10.81 -6.38 -10.85
N GLU A 47 11.67 -5.78 -10.04
CA GLU A 47 12.32 -6.47 -8.92
C GLU A 47 11.30 -7.00 -7.91
N PHE A 48 10.26 -6.23 -7.57
CA PHE A 48 9.18 -6.67 -6.70
C PHE A 48 8.46 -7.93 -7.24
N ARG A 49 8.27 -7.99 -8.57
CA ARG A 49 7.60 -9.11 -9.24
C ARG A 49 8.49 -10.35 -9.35
N CYS A 50 9.80 -10.18 -9.39
CA CYS A 50 10.75 -11.27 -9.61
C CYS A 50 11.35 -11.84 -8.32
N THR A 51 11.38 -11.07 -7.23
CA THR A 51 11.95 -11.54 -5.96
C THR A 51 10.93 -12.35 -5.15
N ASP A 52 11.42 -13.41 -4.49
CA ASP A 52 10.67 -14.14 -3.47
C ASP A 52 11.05 -13.72 -2.05
N VAL A 53 12.06 -12.84 -1.91
CA VAL A 53 12.53 -12.33 -0.61
C VAL A 53 11.61 -11.21 -0.13
N THR A 54 10.92 -11.45 0.98
CA THR A 54 9.87 -10.55 1.49
C THR A 54 10.44 -9.22 1.99
N GLU A 55 11.62 -9.22 2.59
CA GLU A 55 12.31 -8.01 3.06
C GLU A 55 12.67 -7.08 1.90
N TYR A 56 13.02 -7.64 0.72
CA TYR A 56 13.23 -6.84 -0.47
C TYR A 56 11.92 -6.26 -0.99
N LYS A 57 10.82 -7.02 -0.94
CA LYS A 57 9.48 -6.49 -1.26
C LYS A 57 9.11 -5.32 -0.37
N GLU A 58 9.36 -5.40 0.94
CA GLU A 58 9.12 -4.30 1.88
C GLU A 58 9.92 -3.04 1.52
N GLN A 59 11.23 -3.20 1.26
CA GLN A 59 12.09 -2.08 0.88
C GLN A 59 11.63 -1.43 -0.44
N ILE A 60 11.21 -2.24 -1.41
CA ILE A 60 10.71 -1.76 -2.68
C ILE A 60 9.38 -1.00 -2.50
N ILE A 61 8.43 -1.54 -1.74
CA ILE A 61 7.15 -0.87 -1.43
C ILE A 61 7.41 0.46 -0.71
N ALA A 62 8.30 0.47 0.28
CA ALA A 62 8.67 1.70 1.00
C ALA A 62 9.26 2.74 0.05
N ASN A 63 10.15 2.33 -0.87
CA ASN A 63 10.71 3.23 -1.88
C ASN A 63 9.63 3.79 -2.80
N LEU A 64 8.75 2.94 -3.34
CA LEU A 64 7.63 3.38 -4.19
C LEU A 64 6.71 4.35 -3.43
N GLY A 65 6.41 4.07 -2.16
CA GLY A 65 5.63 4.95 -1.28
C GLY A 65 6.27 6.32 -1.06
N ASN A 66 7.59 6.38 -0.93
CA ASN A 66 8.32 7.65 -0.85
C ASN A 66 8.23 8.46 -2.15
N PHE A 67 8.28 7.81 -3.32
CA PHE A 67 8.12 8.49 -4.60
C PHE A 67 6.69 8.97 -4.84
N ALA A 68 5.69 8.26 -4.31
CA ALA A 68 4.27 8.62 -4.42
C ALA A 68 3.92 9.95 -3.73
N HIS A 69 4.75 10.41 -2.79
CA HIS A 69 4.55 11.70 -2.12
C HIS A 69 4.75 12.90 -3.06
N ASP A 70 5.55 12.78 -4.13
CA ASP A 70 5.80 13.88 -5.06
C ASP A 70 4.85 13.80 -6.27
N PRO A 71 3.94 14.79 -6.46
CA PRO A 71 2.95 14.77 -7.55
C PRO A 71 3.56 14.71 -8.95
N ARG A 72 4.83 15.07 -9.11
CA ARG A 72 5.52 15.00 -10.41
C ARG A 72 5.80 13.56 -10.84
N ASN A 73 5.81 12.59 -9.93
CA ASN A 73 5.98 11.17 -10.25
C ASN A 73 4.66 10.46 -10.53
N SER A 74 3.53 11.05 -10.11
CA SER A 74 2.18 10.47 -10.17
C SER A 74 1.82 9.81 -11.49
N SER A 75 2.04 10.51 -12.61
CA SER A 75 1.72 9.98 -13.94
C SER A 75 2.56 8.75 -14.30
N GLN A 76 3.86 8.77 -13.95
CA GLN A 76 4.76 7.63 -14.18
C GLN A 76 4.37 6.43 -13.30
N LEU A 77 4.10 6.67 -12.01
CA LEU A 77 3.69 5.64 -11.06
C LEU A 77 2.38 4.95 -11.49
N LEU A 78 1.40 5.72 -11.96
CA LEU A 78 0.17 5.16 -12.54
C LEU A 78 0.46 4.39 -13.83
N GLY A 79 1.24 4.97 -14.75
CA GLY A 79 1.54 4.37 -16.05
C GLY A 79 2.23 3.01 -15.96
N ILE A 80 3.03 2.76 -14.92
CA ILE A 80 3.70 1.48 -14.69
C ILE A 80 2.95 0.55 -13.73
N GLY A 81 1.76 0.96 -13.25
CA GLY A 81 0.87 0.12 -12.44
C GLY A 81 1.23 0.03 -10.95
N VAL A 82 1.90 1.04 -10.37
CA VAL A 82 2.22 1.07 -8.92
C VAL A 82 0.94 1.08 -8.07
N SER A 83 -0.11 1.77 -8.51
CA SER A 83 -1.42 1.75 -7.82
C SER A 83 -1.96 0.33 -7.70
N LYS A 84 -1.99 -0.43 -8.81
CA LYS A 84 -2.41 -1.83 -8.82
C LYS A 84 -1.52 -2.69 -7.92
N LEU A 85 -0.20 -2.47 -7.95
CA LEU A 85 0.75 -3.18 -7.08
C LEU A 85 0.45 -2.94 -5.59
N PHE A 86 0.13 -1.71 -5.18
CA PHE A 86 -0.32 -1.43 -3.81
C PHE A 86 -1.65 -2.13 -3.51
N PHE A 87 -2.64 -2.10 -4.40
CA PHE A 87 -3.92 -2.79 -4.20
C PHE A 87 -3.74 -4.29 -3.99
N ASP A 88 -3.00 -4.94 -4.88
CA ASP A 88 -2.73 -6.38 -4.82
C ASP A 88 -2.01 -6.74 -3.52
N THR A 89 -1.05 -5.90 -3.09
CA THR A 89 -0.30 -6.11 -1.85
C THR A 89 -1.18 -5.92 -0.62
N ILE A 90 -2.01 -4.87 -0.57
CA ILE A 90 -2.95 -4.65 0.54
C ILE A 90 -3.94 -5.82 0.63
N GLY A 91 -4.58 -6.20 -0.47
CA GLY A 91 -5.58 -7.27 -0.50
C GLY A 91 -5.02 -8.63 -0.05
N SER A 92 -3.78 -8.94 -0.45
CA SER A 92 -3.13 -10.20 -0.08
C SER A 92 -2.79 -10.30 1.40
N ASN A 93 -2.45 -9.17 2.05
CA ASN A 93 -1.99 -9.15 3.43
C ASN A 93 -3.11 -8.82 4.45
N LEU A 94 -4.23 -8.21 4.02
CA LEU A 94 -5.40 -7.97 4.88
C LEU A 94 -6.02 -9.26 5.43
N ASN A 95 -6.06 -10.32 4.61
CA ASN A 95 -6.64 -11.61 5.01
C ASN A 95 -5.74 -12.40 5.96
N GLN A 96 -4.44 -12.06 6.02
CA GLN A 96 -3.46 -12.77 6.84
C GLN A 96 -3.39 -12.20 8.26
N SER A 97 -3.59 -10.88 8.43
CA SER A 97 -3.57 -10.23 9.75
C SER A 97 -4.79 -10.59 10.63
N HIS A 98 -5.89 -11.05 10.04
CA HIS A 98 -7.10 -11.46 10.78
C HIS A 98 -7.04 -12.91 11.32
N LEU A 99 -6.12 -13.75 10.85
CA LEU A 99 -6.01 -15.17 11.23
C LEU A 99 -5.23 -15.40 12.54
N GLN A 100 -4.90 -14.34 13.29
CA GLN A 100 -4.06 -14.43 14.48
C GLN A 100 -4.77 -14.95 15.74
N GLY A 101 -5.78 -15.80 15.58
CA GLY A 101 -6.53 -16.39 16.68
C GLY A 101 -7.19 -17.71 16.31
N SER A 102 -6.41 -18.75 15.94
CA SER A 102 -6.73 -20.18 16.19
C SER A 102 -5.75 -21.14 15.49
N GLN A 103 -5.05 -21.94 16.31
CA GLN A 103 -4.43 -23.25 16.03
C GLN A 103 -3.03 -23.34 15.38
N PRO A 104 -2.17 -24.25 15.89
CA PRO A 104 -0.96 -24.71 15.22
C PRO A 104 -1.31 -25.85 14.26
N SER A 105 -0.91 -25.75 13.00
CA SER A 105 -0.95 -26.90 12.09
C SER A 105 0.41 -27.14 11.44
N ASN A 106 0.91 -28.35 11.63
CA ASN A 106 2.12 -28.87 11.03
C ASN A 106 1.94 -28.95 9.51
N SER A 107 2.47 -27.98 8.76
CA SER A 107 2.72 -28.11 7.32
C SER A 107 3.92 -27.25 6.92
N THR A 108 4.95 -27.86 6.33
CA THR A 108 6.14 -27.22 5.75
C THR A 108 5.83 -26.47 4.44
N VAL A 109 4.87 -25.55 4.49
CA VAL A 109 4.69 -24.53 3.46
C VAL A 109 5.42 -23.28 3.94
N SER A 110 6.16 -22.60 3.05
CA SER A 110 6.83 -21.31 3.31
C SER A 110 5.79 -20.25 3.72
N GLN A 111 5.36 -20.31 4.98
CA GLN A 111 4.52 -19.32 5.63
C GLN A 111 5.38 -18.06 5.73
N ALA A 112 5.02 -17.02 4.97
CA ALA A 112 5.61 -15.71 5.17
C ALA A 112 5.48 -15.35 6.65
N ASP A 113 6.57 -14.89 7.27
CA ASP A 113 6.56 -14.45 8.65
C ASP A 113 5.38 -13.46 8.84
N PRO A 114 4.47 -13.69 9.79
CA PRO A 114 3.35 -12.80 10.05
C PRO A 114 3.76 -11.34 10.24
N LEU A 115 4.98 -11.09 10.73
CA LEU A 115 5.54 -9.74 10.85
C LEU A 115 5.71 -9.06 9.48
N HIS A 116 6.22 -9.79 8.49
CA HIS A 116 6.44 -9.25 7.15
C HIS A 116 5.14 -8.95 6.41
N SER A 117 4.12 -9.79 6.58
CA SER A 117 2.78 -9.54 6.04
C SER A 117 2.19 -8.24 6.61
N SER A 118 2.29 -8.06 7.93
CA SER A 118 1.86 -6.82 8.59
C SER A 118 2.63 -5.60 8.08
N ARG A 119 3.95 -5.73 7.88
CA ARG A 119 4.82 -4.66 7.39
C ARG A 119 4.47 -4.27 5.95
N LEU A 120 4.31 -5.25 5.06
CA LEU A 120 3.88 -5.02 3.67
C LEU A 120 2.51 -4.35 3.60
N LEU A 121 1.56 -4.77 4.44
CA LEU A 121 0.26 -4.11 4.55
C LEU A 121 0.44 -2.63 4.92
N SER A 122 1.12 -2.36 6.04
CA SER A 122 1.34 -1.00 6.56
C SER A 122 2.02 -0.09 5.53
N LEU A 123 3.12 -0.56 4.91
CA LEU A 123 3.85 0.18 3.88
C LEU A 123 3.02 0.43 2.62
N SER A 124 2.21 -0.55 2.19
CA SER A 124 1.39 -0.41 0.97
C SER A 124 0.22 0.53 1.19
N VAL A 125 -0.44 0.48 2.35
CA VAL A 125 -1.51 1.44 2.70
C VAL A 125 -0.93 2.86 2.78
N ALA A 126 0.23 3.04 3.40
CA ALA A 126 0.92 4.34 3.43
C ALA A 126 1.29 4.85 2.01
N GLY A 127 1.85 3.98 1.16
CA GLY A 127 2.18 4.32 -0.23
C GLY A 127 0.94 4.70 -1.06
N LEU A 128 -0.18 4.00 -0.86
CA LEU A 128 -1.45 4.32 -1.48
C LEU A 128 -1.99 5.67 -0.99
N THR A 129 -1.92 5.96 0.30
CA THR A 129 -2.30 7.27 0.88
C THR A 129 -1.51 8.40 0.26
N ASN A 130 -0.18 8.25 0.13
CA ASN A 130 0.67 9.25 -0.52
C ASN A 130 0.25 9.49 -1.97
N LEU A 131 -0.09 8.41 -2.70
CA LEU A 131 -0.53 8.54 -4.09
C LEU A 131 -1.87 9.30 -4.16
N ILE A 132 -2.85 8.93 -3.32
CA ILE A 132 -4.16 9.60 -3.23
C ILE A 132 -4.02 11.09 -2.90
N SER A 133 -3.15 11.44 -1.96
CA SER A 133 -2.96 12.82 -1.50
C SER A 133 -2.12 13.67 -2.45
N SER A 134 -1.35 13.04 -3.35
CA SER A 134 -0.43 13.75 -4.26
C SER A 134 -1.15 14.61 -5.31
N SER A 135 -2.25 14.13 -5.89
CA SER A 135 -2.90 14.81 -7.02
C SER A 135 -4.42 14.58 -7.06
N PRO A 136 -5.23 15.63 -7.32
CA PRO A 136 -6.67 15.49 -7.51
C PRO A 136 -7.05 14.59 -8.68
N THR A 137 -6.21 14.50 -9.72
CA THR A 137 -6.47 13.62 -10.87
C THR A 137 -6.37 12.16 -10.46
N ILE A 138 -5.31 11.80 -9.73
CA ILE A 138 -5.16 10.45 -9.16
C ILE A 138 -6.33 10.14 -8.25
N ARG A 139 -6.64 11.07 -7.34
CA ARG A 139 -7.72 10.89 -6.38
C ARG A 139 -9.03 10.52 -7.09
N LYS A 140 -9.36 11.19 -8.20
CA LYS A 140 -10.53 10.86 -9.02
C LYS A 140 -10.45 9.46 -9.64
N GLU A 141 -9.29 9.08 -10.17
CA GLU A 141 -9.07 7.75 -10.75
C GLU A 141 -9.23 6.64 -9.70
N LEU A 142 -8.57 6.78 -8.55
CA LEU A 142 -8.58 5.80 -7.47
C LEU A 142 -9.93 5.70 -6.76
N PHE A 143 -10.71 6.78 -6.73
CA PHE A 143 -12.10 6.74 -6.26
C PHE A 143 -12.93 5.72 -7.06
N THR A 144 -12.70 5.63 -8.38
CA THR A 144 -13.41 4.71 -9.27
C THR A 144 -12.79 3.32 -9.38
N SER A 145 -11.59 3.09 -8.82
CA SER A 145 -10.82 1.86 -9.00
C SER A 145 -11.03 0.81 -7.89
N GLY A 146 -11.97 1.05 -6.97
CA GLY A 146 -12.21 0.18 -5.82
C GLY A 146 -11.31 0.47 -4.60
N ALA A 147 -10.69 1.66 -4.52
CA ALA A 147 -9.90 2.04 -3.35
C ALA A 147 -10.73 2.06 -2.05
N ILE A 148 -11.96 2.58 -2.12
CA ILE A 148 -12.82 2.75 -0.94
C ILE A 148 -13.16 1.41 -0.26
N PRO A 149 -13.66 0.37 -0.96
CA PRO A 149 -13.87 -0.94 -0.35
C PRO A 149 -12.61 -1.51 0.31
N LEU A 150 -11.47 -1.39 -0.37
CA LEU A 150 -10.20 -1.91 0.12
C LEU A 150 -9.76 -1.21 1.41
N LEU A 151 -9.84 0.12 1.44
CA LEU A 151 -9.47 0.95 2.59
C LEU A 151 -10.47 0.81 3.75
N ALA A 152 -11.76 0.62 3.45
CA ALA A 152 -12.76 0.32 4.47
C ALA A 152 -12.44 -1.00 5.18
N ASN A 153 -12.00 -2.02 4.44
CA ASN A 153 -11.54 -3.29 5.03
C ASN A 153 -10.27 -3.11 5.87
N CYS A 154 -9.36 -2.19 5.49
CA CYS A 154 -8.18 -1.86 6.31
C CYS A 154 -8.54 -1.34 7.71
N LEU A 155 -9.73 -0.75 7.90
CA LEU A 155 -10.18 -0.28 9.22
C LEU A 155 -10.42 -1.42 10.23
N GLN A 156 -10.44 -2.68 9.79
CA GLN A 156 -10.49 -3.84 10.68
C GLN A 156 -9.13 -4.18 11.31
N SER A 157 -8.04 -3.58 10.81
CA SER A 157 -6.70 -3.78 11.35
C SER A 157 -6.57 -3.29 12.80
N SER A 158 -5.70 -3.95 13.57
CA SER A 158 -5.23 -3.46 14.87
C SER A 158 -3.98 -2.58 14.76
N ASP A 159 -3.36 -2.49 13.58
CA ASP A 159 -2.18 -1.64 13.34
C ASP A 159 -2.60 -0.16 13.26
N PRO A 160 -2.12 0.70 14.19
CA PRO A 160 -2.44 2.13 14.19
C PRO A 160 -2.05 2.85 12.90
N GLU A 161 -0.93 2.50 12.28
CA GLU A 161 -0.47 3.14 11.04
C GLU A 161 -1.40 2.79 9.88
N VAL A 162 -1.88 1.54 9.82
CA VAL A 162 -2.89 1.14 8.83
C VAL A 162 -4.18 1.93 9.04
N LEU A 163 -4.65 2.07 10.28
CA LEU A 163 -5.87 2.82 10.60
C LEU A 163 -5.75 4.30 10.22
N VAL A 164 -4.66 4.96 10.61
CA VAL A 164 -4.40 6.37 10.30
C VAL A 164 -4.37 6.59 8.79
N ASN A 165 -3.62 5.78 8.05
CA ASN A 165 -3.50 5.91 6.61
C ASN A 165 -4.82 5.58 5.87
N ALA A 166 -5.56 4.57 6.33
CA ALA A 166 -6.86 4.22 5.77
C ALA A 166 -7.89 5.35 5.98
N LEU A 167 -8.02 5.87 7.21
CA LEU A 167 -8.91 7.00 7.50
C LEU A 167 -8.51 8.24 6.69
N THR A 168 -7.20 8.56 6.64
CA THR A 168 -6.68 9.70 5.86
C THR A 168 -7.05 9.55 4.39
N SER A 169 -6.81 8.38 3.80
CA SER A 169 -7.17 8.09 2.41
C SER A 169 -8.67 8.20 2.15
N LEU A 170 -9.50 7.67 3.04
CA LEU A 170 -10.95 7.75 2.93
C LEU A 170 -11.43 9.21 2.99
N ILE A 171 -10.91 10.01 3.92
CA ILE A 171 -11.20 11.45 3.99
C ILE A 171 -10.81 12.12 2.67
N TYR A 172 -9.57 11.94 2.21
CA TYR A 172 -9.14 12.50 0.93
C TYR A 172 -10.04 12.09 -0.21
N LEU A 173 -10.44 10.82 -0.31
CA LEU A 173 -11.31 10.32 -1.37
C LEU A 173 -12.74 10.87 -1.28
N CYS A 174 -13.26 11.13 -0.07
CA CYS A 174 -14.65 11.50 0.15
C CYS A 174 -14.89 13.02 0.28
N THR A 175 -13.88 13.84 0.58
CA THR A 175 -14.02 15.29 0.77
C THR A 175 -14.03 16.06 -0.56
N PRO A 176 -15.11 16.78 -0.95
CA PRO A 176 -15.15 17.48 -2.23
C PRO A 176 -14.03 18.52 -2.36
N THR A 177 -13.35 18.59 -3.51
CA THR A 177 -12.43 19.70 -3.84
C THR A 177 -12.81 20.34 -5.16
N SER A 178 -12.48 21.62 -5.33
CA SER A 178 -12.74 22.39 -6.56
C SER A 178 -12.10 21.77 -7.82
N GLN A 179 -11.10 20.91 -7.63
CA GLN A 179 -10.34 20.25 -8.70
C GLN A 179 -10.88 18.83 -9.02
N THR A 180 -11.85 18.32 -8.25
CA THR A 180 -12.53 17.03 -8.50
C THR A 180 -14.04 17.22 -8.67
N PRO A 181 -14.52 17.87 -9.75
CA PRO A 181 -15.94 18.19 -9.94
C PRO A 181 -16.87 16.99 -10.09
N ALA A 182 -16.34 15.78 -10.30
CA ALA A 182 -17.11 14.52 -10.21
C ALA A 182 -17.64 14.26 -8.78
N LEU A 183 -16.99 14.86 -7.79
CA LEU A 183 -17.42 14.99 -6.39
C LEU A 183 -17.79 16.46 -6.13
N ASN A 184 -18.66 17.05 -6.95
CA ASN A 184 -19.28 18.33 -6.58
C ASN A 184 -20.15 18.14 -5.32
N SER A 185 -20.64 19.21 -4.72
CA SER A 185 -21.44 19.14 -3.49
C SER A 185 -22.65 18.20 -3.60
N ALA A 186 -23.25 18.05 -4.78
CA ALA A 186 -24.31 17.07 -5.05
C ALA A 186 -23.78 15.64 -5.14
N GLY A 187 -22.65 15.42 -5.82
CA GLY A 187 -21.97 14.13 -5.94
C GLY A 187 -21.51 13.59 -4.59
N VAL A 188 -21.06 14.48 -3.69
CA VAL A 188 -20.70 14.11 -2.30
C VAL A 188 -21.93 13.74 -1.50
N LYS A 189 -23.02 14.50 -1.58
CA LYS A 189 -24.29 14.11 -0.92
C LYS A 189 -24.82 12.77 -1.44
N ASN A 190 -24.70 12.52 -2.75
CA ASN A 190 -25.10 11.25 -3.35
C ASN A 190 -24.19 10.11 -2.89
N PHE A 191 -22.88 10.34 -2.83
CA PHE A 191 -21.92 9.38 -2.29
C PHE A 191 -22.16 9.11 -0.80
N GLN A 192 -22.38 10.14 0.02
CA GLN A 192 -22.76 10.06 1.42
C GLN A 192 -24.05 9.25 1.61
N ALA A 193 -25.08 9.53 0.82
CA ALA A 193 -26.34 8.77 0.86
C ALA A 193 -26.15 7.30 0.44
N SER A 194 -25.16 7.02 -0.42
CA SER A 194 -24.83 5.67 -0.88
C SER A 194 -23.84 4.93 0.02
N LEU A 195 -23.10 5.64 0.88
CA LEU A 195 -22.08 5.05 1.77
C LEU A 195 -22.65 3.89 2.61
N PRO A 196 -23.81 4.01 3.28
CA PRO A 196 -24.38 2.93 4.08
C PRO A 196 -24.78 1.70 3.25
N SER A 197 -25.21 1.88 2.00
CA SER A 197 -25.64 0.77 1.13
C SER A 197 -24.45 0.10 0.44
N ILE A 198 -23.43 0.86 0.04
CA ILE A 198 -22.22 0.33 -0.60
C ILE A 198 -21.30 -0.32 0.45
N PHE A 199 -21.22 0.25 1.65
CA PHE A 199 -20.36 -0.23 2.75
C PHE A 199 -21.12 -0.36 4.07
N PRO A 200 -21.95 -1.40 4.21
CA PRO A 200 -22.66 -1.66 5.45
C PRO A 200 -21.68 -1.76 6.63
N GLY A 201 -21.95 -1.02 7.71
CA GLY A 201 -21.12 -1.07 8.93
C GLY A 201 -19.85 -0.21 8.91
N LEU A 202 -19.53 0.50 7.80
CA LEU A 202 -18.37 1.41 7.79
C LEU A 202 -18.48 2.51 8.84
N CYS A 203 -19.61 3.22 8.91
CA CYS A 203 -19.83 4.27 9.91
C CYS A 203 -19.81 3.72 11.34
N GLU A 204 -20.35 2.51 11.56
CA GLU A 204 -20.32 1.85 12.87
C GLU A 204 -18.88 1.52 13.28
N ARG A 205 -18.09 0.96 12.36
CA ARG A 205 -16.67 0.69 12.60
C ARG A 205 -15.92 1.98 12.91
N VAL A 206 -16.09 3.04 12.12
CA VAL A 206 -15.42 4.33 12.36
C VAL A 206 -15.84 4.92 13.72
N ARG A 207 -17.12 4.83 14.08
CA ARG A 207 -17.63 5.27 15.40
C ARG A 207 -17.02 4.47 16.55
N SER A 208 -16.73 3.19 16.39
CA SER A 208 -16.02 2.42 17.41
C SER A 208 -14.59 2.92 17.66
N LEU A 209 -13.97 3.57 16.67
CA LEU A 209 -12.62 4.14 16.78
C LEU A 209 -12.60 5.50 17.49
N THR A 210 -13.73 6.20 17.60
CA THR A 210 -13.84 7.45 18.40
C THR A 210 -14.00 7.14 19.89
N THR A 211 -14.82 6.14 20.23
CA THR A 211 -15.09 5.76 21.62
C THR A 211 -13.95 4.97 22.28
N ALA A 212 -13.10 4.32 21.48
CA ALA A 212 -11.93 3.57 21.96
C ALA A 212 -10.74 4.47 22.42
N SER A 213 -10.92 5.79 22.49
CA SER A 213 -9.87 6.80 22.76
C SER A 213 -9.01 6.53 24.01
N THR A 214 -9.50 5.79 25.00
CA THR A 214 -8.74 5.40 26.20
C THR A 214 -7.83 4.17 26.01
N THR A 215 -7.93 3.47 24.87
CA THR A 215 -7.21 2.22 24.59
C THR A 215 -6.38 2.25 23.30
N LEU A 216 -6.61 3.22 22.42
CA LEU A 216 -5.86 3.34 21.17
C LEU A 216 -4.50 4.03 21.41
N PRO A 217 -3.40 3.49 20.87
CA PRO A 217 -2.06 4.04 21.10
C PRO A 217 -1.81 5.37 20.36
N ASP A 218 -2.63 5.71 19.36
CA ASP A 218 -2.46 6.90 18.52
C ASP A 218 -3.71 7.79 18.50
N ARG A 219 -3.57 9.01 19.04
CA ARG A 219 -4.65 10.02 19.11
C ARG A 219 -5.16 10.47 17.74
N ARG A 220 -4.34 10.35 16.68
CA ARG A 220 -4.74 10.71 15.31
C ARG A 220 -5.94 9.90 14.85
N ILE A 221 -6.07 8.65 15.31
CA ILE A 221 -7.14 7.74 14.89
C ILE A 221 -8.51 8.32 15.26
N SER A 222 -8.70 8.71 16.52
CA SER A 222 -9.98 9.27 16.98
C SER A 222 -10.32 10.59 16.26
N VAL A 223 -9.32 11.47 16.09
CA VAL A 223 -9.51 12.76 15.38
C VAL A 223 -9.90 12.53 13.91
N LEU A 224 -9.20 11.64 13.21
CA LEU A 224 -9.52 11.32 11.81
C LEU A 224 -10.88 10.62 11.69
N ALA A 225 -11.25 9.76 12.63
CA ALA A 225 -12.55 9.13 12.67
C ALA A 225 -13.69 10.15 12.85
N GLU A 226 -13.52 11.15 13.73
CA GLU A 226 -14.46 12.26 13.90
C GLU A 226 -14.59 13.11 12.63
N ILE A 227 -13.46 13.43 11.97
CA ILE A 227 -13.46 14.16 10.69
C ILE A 227 -14.22 13.36 9.63
N PHE A 228 -13.96 12.05 9.53
CA PHE A 228 -14.67 11.20 8.57
C PHE A 228 -16.18 11.19 8.83
N LEU A 229 -16.62 11.03 10.08
CA LEU A 229 -18.04 11.03 10.41
C LEU A 229 -18.70 12.38 10.10
N THR A 230 -18.06 13.48 10.48
CA THR A 230 -18.62 14.84 10.30
C THR A 230 -18.66 15.25 8.84
N ASP A 231 -17.56 15.05 8.11
CA ASP A 231 -17.36 15.65 6.79
C ASP A 231 -17.62 14.67 5.65
N CYS A 232 -17.50 13.36 5.89
CA CYS A 232 -17.51 12.34 4.84
C CYS A 232 -18.71 11.39 4.87
N SER A 233 -19.30 11.08 6.03
CA SER A 233 -20.47 10.19 6.10
C SER A 233 -21.81 10.92 6.11
N GLY A 234 -21.84 12.20 6.48
CA GLY A 234 -23.08 12.96 6.65
C GLY A 234 -23.83 12.62 7.95
N ASP A 235 -23.27 11.76 8.81
CA ASP A 235 -23.78 11.53 10.15
C ASP A 235 -23.48 12.76 11.01
N LYS A 236 -24.51 13.36 11.60
CA LYS A 236 -24.30 14.30 12.70
C LYS A 236 -23.92 13.48 13.93
N ILE A 237 -22.69 13.67 14.42
CA ILE A 237 -22.19 13.13 15.69
C ILE A 237 -23.10 13.59 16.83
#